data_AF-A0A963HGI3-F1
#
_entry.id   AF-A0A963HGI3-F1
#
_cell.length_a   1.000
_cell.length_b   1.000
_cell.length_c   1.000
_cell.angle_alpha   90.00
_cell.angle_beta   90.00
_cell.angle_gamma   90.00
#
_symmetry.space_group_name_H-M   'P 1'
#
loop_
_entity.id
_entity.type
_entity.pdbx_description
1 polymer ?
#
loop_
_entity_poly.entity_id
_entity_poly.type
_entity_poly.pdbx_seq_one_letter_code
_entity_poly.pdbx_strand_id
1 'polypeptide(L)'
;MHSGIARALFELLSSMRFAISLLTILSIASVVGTVVRQNEPFNAYLNQFGPFWFPVFEKLGLYSVYNAGWFLVILAFLVLSTTLCIVRQTAPMLREMRSFRERAREASLRSFAHRAILVPAVPEADTIERARAYLAHAGFASRVADNGEGTLLAARQGSAGRIGYFLAHGAIVLICVGGLLDGNLPLRLQVWLGDKHTTTGNQLIADIPESARLGTGNPSFRGDVFIPEGRTTSFAVLGLADGILLQELPFNVALDKFHIEHYENGMPKRFASDIRVTDRSSGKTTQHTIEVNRPLTVDGITLYQSSFEDGGSRLTIKARSLLPGRPGVLREIEGVVGESLAFADAGAGFAYTLEFTDFKAFNVEDMRGSEGGQGDDAPRGMDKLQRHLGSGAKGAEDRDMRNIGPSFTF
;
A
#
# COMPACT_ATOMS: atom_id res chain seq x y z
N MET A 1 32.14 2.34 32.17
CA MET A 1 32.12 2.91 30.80
C MET A 1 30.83 2.63 30.02
N HIS A 2 30.08 1.55 30.29
CA HIS A 2 28.84 1.22 29.55
C HIS A 2 27.63 2.15 29.83
N SER A 3 27.57 2.84 30.97
CA SER A 3 26.43 3.71 31.33
C SER A 3 26.35 5.02 30.55
N GLY A 4 27.48 5.53 30.03
CA GLY A 4 27.50 6.79 29.27
C GLY A 4 26.91 6.67 27.86
N ILE A 5 27.26 5.59 27.15
CA ILE A 5 26.80 5.35 25.77
C ILE A 5 25.30 5.02 25.75
N ALA A 6 24.82 4.14 26.63
CA ALA A 6 23.41 3.79 26.71
C ALA A 6 22.53 5.03 27.04
N ARG A 7 23.02 5.91 27.92
CA ARG A 7 22.34 7.16 28.26
C ARG A 7 22.34 8.14 27.08
N ALA A 8 23.45 8.31 26.40
CA ALA A 8 23.54 9.17 25.22
C ALA A 8 22.62 8.69 24.08
N LEU A 9 22.57 7.38 23.84
CA LEU A 9 21.65 6.77 22.87
C LEU A 9 20.19 6.99 23.28
N PHE A 10 19.85 6.82 24.55
CA PHE A 10 18.50 7.08 25.05
C PHE A 10 18.13 8.57 24.92
N GLU A 11 19.03 9.49 25.22
CA GLU A 11 18.80 10.93 25.06
C GLU A 11 18.63 11.33 23.59
N LEU A 12 19.40 10.74 22.67
CA LEU A 12 19.25 10.92 21.23
C LEU A 12 17.91 10.37 20.73
N LEU A 13 17.61 9.11 21.05
CA LEU A 13 16.38 8.44 20.61
C LEU A 13 15.12 9.08 21.22
N SER A 14 15.21 9.65 22.43
CA SER A 14 14.08 10.37 23.07
C SER A 14 14.01 11.87 22.71
N SER A 15 14.79 12.33 21.73
CA SER A 15 14.78 13.73 21.29
C SER A 15 13.68 14.01 20.27
N MET A 16 12.85 15.04 20.52
CA MET A 16 11.84 15.50 19.55
C MET A 16 12.46 15.91 18.21
N ARG A 17 13.65 16.53 18.24
CA ARG A 17 14.35 16.98 17.03
C ARG A 17 14.73 15.79 16.15
N PHE A 18 15.17 14.70 16.77
CA PHE A 18 15.54 13.47 16.08
C PHE A 18 14.32 12.86 15.38
N ALA A 19 13.18 12.72 16.08
CA ALA A 19 11.94 12.23 15.49
C ALA A 19 11.46 13.07 14.30
N ILE A 20 11.49 14.40 14.42
CA ILE A 20 11.11 15.31 13.33
C ILE A 20 12.03 15.16 12.11
N SER A 21 13.34 15.04 12.32
CA SER A 21 14.28 14.79 11.23
C SER A 21 14.00 13.47 10.51
N LEU A 22 13.73 12.38 11.24
CA LEU A 22 13.38 11.09 10.63
C LEU A 22 12.07 11.16 9.83
N LEU A 23 11.06 11.84 10.37
CA LEU A 23 9.78 12.04 9.70
C LEU A 23 9.93 12.80 8.38
N THR A 24 10.76 13.86 8.36
CA THR A 24 11.06 14.61 7.13
C THR A 24 11.73 13.73 6.09
N ILE A 25 12.71 12.90 6.47
CA ILE A 25 13.39 11.99 5.55
C ILE A 25 12.40 10.96 4.98
N LEU A 26 11.55 10.36 5.83
CA LEU A 26 10.49 9.44 5.38
C LEU A 26 9.49 10.11 4.45
N SER A 27 9.18 11.39 4.69
CA SER A 27 8.24 12.14 3.86
C SER A 27 8.81 12.34 2.45
N ILE A 28 10.08 12.74 2.34
CA ILE A 28 10.79 12.87 1.05
C ILE A 28 10.87 11.51 0.34
N ALA A 29 11.25 10.45 1.05
CA ALA A 29 11.28 9.09 0.53
C ALA A 29 9.92 8.65 -0.02
N SER A 30 8.83 8.93 0.70
CA SER A 30 7.47 8.56 0.32
C SER A 30 6.98 9.33 -0.91
N VAL A 31 7.41 10.59 -1.09
CA VAL A 31 7.12 11.35 -2.31
C VAL A 31 7.80 10.69 -3.52
N VAL A 32 9.08 10.30 -3.39
CA VAL A 32 9.80 9.58 -4.46
C VAL A 32 9.14 8.24 -4.78
N GLY A 33 8.76 7.47 -3.75
CA GLY A 33 8.08 6.18 -3.90
C GLY A 33 6.70 6.28 -4.55
N THR A 34 6.00 7.42 -4.39
CA THR A 34 4.72 7.66 -5.07
C THR A 34 4.91 8.00 -6.56
N VAL A 35 6.01 8.67 -6.92
CA VAL A 35 6.30 9.08 -8.30
C VAL A 35 6.79 7.91 -9.15
N VAL A 36 7.63 7.03 -8.58
CA VAL A 36 8.15 5.85 -9.26
C VAL A 36 7.18 4.69 -9.07
N ARG A 37 6.67 4.09 -10.15
CA ARG A 37 5.85 2.86 -10.05
C ARG A 37 6.64 1.78 -9.32
N GLN A 38 6.08 1.16 -8.29
CA GLN A 38 6.80 0.24 -7.41
C GLN A 38 6.64 -1.22 -7.87
N ASN A 39 7.69 -2.03 -7.71
CA ASN A 39 7.73 -3.47 -8.00
C ASN A 39 7.36 -3.87 -9.45
N GLU A 40 7.71 -3.03 -10.44
CA GLU A 40 7.58 -3.40 -11.86
C GLU A 40 8.75 -4.31 -12.32
N PRO A 41 8.61 -5.02 -13.44
CA PRO A 41 9.71 -5.78 -14.03
C PRO A 41 10.90 -4.88 -14.39
N PHE A 42 12.14 -5.37 -14.22
CA PHE A 42 13.35 -4.59 -14.49
C PHE A 42 13.42 -4.00 -15.90
N ASN A 43 12.91 -4.72 -16.91
CA ASN A 43 12.85 -4.23 -18.29
C ASN A 43 12.00 -2.94 -18.41
N ALA A 44 10.92 -2.82 -17.64
CA ALA A 44 10.09 -1.62 -17.62
C ALA A 44 10.87 -0.41 -17.09
N TYR A 45 11.64 -0.61 -16.00
CA TYR A 45 12.49 0.44 -15.45
C TYR A 45 13.66 0.81 -16.36
N LEU A 46 14.28 -0.17 -17.01
CA LEU A 46 15.35 0.07 -17.98
C LEU A 46 14.83 0.88 -19.17
N ASN A 47 13.64 0.56 -19.67
CA ASN A 47 13.00 1.31 -20.75
C ASN A 47 12.59 2.72 -20.33
N GLN A 48 12.18 2.92 -19.08
CA GLN A 48 11.73 4.22 -18.57
C GLN A 48 12.89 5.18 -18.24
N PHE A 49 13.93 4.68 -17.59
CA PHE A 49 15.02 5.49 -17.04
C PHE A 49 16.33 5.40 -17.83
N GLY A 50 16.44 4.42 -18.73
CA GLY A 50 17.62 4.15 -19.52
C GLY A 50 18.76 3.48 -18.74
N PRO A 51 19.83 3.05 -19.43
CA PRO A 51 20.93 2.28 -18.84
C PRO A 51 21.74 3.00 -17.75
N PHE A 52 21.69 4.33 -17.70
CA PHE A 52 22.47 5.13 -16.75
C PHE A 52 21.79 5.26 -15.38
N TRP A 53 20.50 5.63 -15.36
CA TRP A 53 19.77 5.84 -14.11
C TRP A 53 19.29 4.53 -13.48
N PHE A 54 19.12 3.48 -14.30
CA PHE A 54 18.75 2.15 -13.84
C PHE A 54 19.60 1.64 -12.65
N PRO A 55 20.95 1.52 -12.79
CA PRO A 55 21.78 0.99 -11.72
C PRO A 55 21.86 1.93 -10.49
N VAL A 56 21.61 3.23 -10.66
CA VAL A 56 21.58 4.20 -9.54
C VAL A 56 20.35 3.96 -8.69
N PHE A 57 19.18 3.85 -9.32
CA PHE A 57 17.91 3.64 -8.63
C PHE A 57 17.83 2.25 -8.01
N GLU A 58 18.40 1.24 -8.67
CA GLU A 58 18.58 -0.11 -8.15
C GLU A 58 19.41 -0.10 -6.86
N LYS A 59 20.61 0.51 -6.87
CA LYS A 59 21.49 0.59 -5.68
C LYS A 59 20.87 1.32 -4.52
N LEU A 60 20.06 2.35 -4.79
CA LEU A 60 19.33 3.11 -3.77
C LEU A 60 18.04 2.41 -3.32
N GLY A 61 17.59 1.36 -4.03
CA GLY A 61 16.34 0.65 -3.73
C GLY A 61 15.08 1.46 -4.03
N LEU A 62 15.12 2.37 -5.02
CA LEU A 62 14.00 3.28 -5.32
C LEU A 62 12.83 2.63 -6.05
N TYR A 63 13.03 1.43 -6.60
CA TYR A 63 11.97 0.63 -7.24
C TYR A 63 11.03 -0.06 -6.24
N SER A 64 11.46 -0.15 -4.97
CA SER A 64 10.70 -0.78 -3.89
C SER A 64 10.95 -0.04 -2.55
N VAL A 65 10.81 1.30 -2.56
CA VAL A 65 11.14 2.19 -1.42
C VAL A 65 10.49 1.73 -0.12
N TYR A 66 9.20 1.39 -0.15
CA TYR A 66 8.45 1.00 1.05
C TYR A 66 8.94 -0.32 1.67
N ASN A 67 9.59 -1.17 0.86
CA ASN A 67 10.19 -2.42 1.30
C ASN A 67 11.71 -2.31 1.44
N ALA A 68 12.32 -1.16 1.15
CA ALA A 68 13.77 -0.99 1.21
C ALA A 68 14.26 -1.04 2.65
N GLY A 69 15.41 -1.71 2.88
CA GLY A 69 15.95 -1.90 4.23
C GLY A 69 16.21 -0.58 4.95
N TRP A 70 16.73 0.43 4.24
CA TRP A 70 16.96 1.76 4.82
C TRP A 70 15.67 2.45 5.23
N PHE A 71 14.59 2.31 4.47
CA PHE A 71 13.29 2.91 4.77
C PHE A 71 12.69 2.28 6.04
N LEU A 72 12.70 0.95 6.11
CA LEU A 72 12.25 0.19 7.29
C LEU A 72 13.07 0.50 8.54
N VAL A 73 14.39 0.67 8.41
CA VAL A 73 15.26 1.07 9.52
C VAL A 73 14.89 2.46 10.05
N ILE A 74 14.70 3.44 9.16
CA ILE A 74 14.29 4.80 9.55
C ILE A 74 12.90 4.76 10.22
N LEU A 75 11.96 4.00 9.66
CA LEU A 75 10.62 3.82 10.23
C LEU A 75 10.67 3.16 11.62
N ALA A 76 11.51 2.15 11.81
CA ALA A 76 11.72 1.50 13.11
C ALA A 76 12.31 2.47 14.14
N PHE A 77 13.30 3.30 13.74
CA PHE A 77 13.84 4.34 14.62
C PHE A 77 12.80 5.41 14.97
N LEU A 78 11.93 5.78 14.03
CA LEU A 78 10.84 6.72 14.29
C LEU A 78 9.86 6.14 15.31
N VAL A 79 9.45 4.88 15.16
CA VAL A 79 8.58 4.17 16.11
C VAL A 79 9.21 4.10 17.49
N LEU A 80 10.50 3.71 17.56
CA LEU A 80 11.23 3.66 18.82
C LEU A 80 11.30 5.04 19.48
N SER A 81 11.65 6.08 18.71
CA SER A 81 11.80 7.44 19.20
C SER A 81 10.48 8.01 19.74
N THR A 82 9.41 7.90 18.96
CA THR A 82 8.06 8.36 19.35
C THR A 82 7.53 7.60 20.56
N THR A 83 7.74 6.29 20.63
CA THR A 83 7.40 5.46 21.81
C THR A 83 8.16 5.93 23.05
N LEU A 84 9.46 6.17 22.95
CA LEU A 84 10.27 6.67 24.07
C LEU A 84 9.83 8.07 24.51
N CYS A 85 9.45 8.94 23.58
CA CYS A 85 8.89 10.26 23.88
C CYS A 85 7.57 10.15 24.67
N ILE A 86 6.67 9.25 24.25
CA ILE A 86 5.43 8.95 24.96
C ILE A 86 5.74 8.51 26.39
N VAL A 87 6.57 7.48 26.56
CA VAL A 87 6.90 6.88 27.87
C VAL A 87 7.51 7.91 28.82
N ARG A 88 8.48 8.71 28.33
CA ARG A 88 9.13 9.75 29.13
C ARG A 88 8.16 10.83 29.57
N GLN A 89 7.21 11.20 28.71
CA GLN A 89 6.24 12.25 28.99
C GLN A 89 5.03 11.76 29.80
N THR A 90 4.77 10.45 29.86
CA THR A 90 3.64 9.86 30.58
C THR A 90 3.62 10.26 32.06
N ALA A 91 4.71 10.01 32.79
CA ALA A 91 4.77 10.28 34.23
C ALA A 91 4.61 11.77 34.60
N PRO A 92 5.36 12.73 34.02
CA PRO A 92 5.19 14.15 34.36
C PRO A 92 3.80 14.66 33.97
N MET A 93 3.28 14.26 32.80
CA MET A 93 1.95 14.68 32.38
C MET A 93 0.86 14.14 33.28
N LEU A 94 0.94 12.87 33.71
CA LEU A 94 -0.04 12.28 34.62
C LEU A 94 0.01 12.93 36.01
N ARG A 95 1.20 13.28 36.49
CA ARG A 95 1.37 14.05 37.74
C ARG A 95 0.71 15.42 37.62
N GLU A 96 0.93 16.13 36.53
CA GLU A 96 0.30 17.43 36.29
C GLU A 96 -1.22 17.34 36.07
N MET A 97 -1.68 16.26 35.44
CA MET A 97 -3.09 15.89 35.34
C MET A 97 -3.72 15.54 36.68
N ARG A 98 -2.95 15.36 37.76
CA ARG A 98 -3.47 15.12 39.11
C ARG A 98 -3.14 16.23 40.10
N SER A 99 -2.25 17.16 39.74
CA SER A 99 -1.80 18.22 40.64
C SER A 99 -2.83 19.34 40.75
N PHE A 100 -2.97 19.85 41.97
CA PHE A 100 -3.69 21.07 42.29
C PHE A 100 -2.66 22.13 42.68
N ARG A 101 -2.92 23.40 42.33
CA ARG A 101 -2.06 24.52 42.74
C ARG A 101 -2.34 24.89 44.21
N GLU A 102 -1.91 24.04 45.13
CA GLU A 102 -2.18 24.15 46.57
C GLU A 102 -1.20 25.08 47.31
N ARG A 103 -0.18 25.62 46.63
CA ARG A 103 0.89 26.45 47.23
C ARG A 103 0.99 27.85 46.61
N ALA A 104 -0.13 28.44 46.24
CA ALA A 104 -0.15 29.82 45.75
C ALA A 104 -0.03 30.80 46.93
N ARG A 105 0.93 31.73 46.85
CA ARG A 105 1.05 32.87 47.78
C ARG A 105 0.10 33.99 47.38
N GLU A 106 -0.36 34.78 48.34
CA GLU A 106 -1.31 35.87 48.08
C GLU A 106 -0.77 36.87 47.03
N ALA A 107 0.52 37.24 47.12
CA ALA A 107 1.17 38.13 46.15
C ALA A 107 1.11 37.60 44.70
N SER A 108 1.19 36.28 44.51
CA SER A 108 1.06 35.65 43.19
C SER A 108 -0.39 35.61 42.71
N LEU A 109 -1.38 35.56 43.62
CA LEU A 109 -2.79 35.63 43.25
C LEU A 109 -3.15 37.03 42.73
N ARG A 110 -2.57 38.07 43.34
CA ARG A 110 -2.76 39.47 42.92
C ARG A 110 -2.19 39.78 41.53
N SER A 111 -1.25 38.98 41.01
CA SER A 111 -0.68 39.19 39.68
C SER A 111 -1.47 38.56 38.53
N PHE A 112 -2.54 37.79 38.80
CA PHE A 112 -3.36 37.24 37.71
C PHE A 112 -4.15 38.34 37.00
N ALA A 113 -4.30 38.17 35.67
CA ALA A 113 -5.03 39.09 34.81
C ALA A 113 -6.54 39.11 35.13
N HIS A 114 -7.12 37.93 35.38
CA HIS A 114 -8.50 37.80 35.83
C HIS A 114 -8.51 37.61 37.35
N ARG A 115 -8.89 38.66 38.07
CA ARG A 115 -9.01 38.64 39.53
C ARG A 115 -10.18 39.51 39.97
N ALA A 116 -10.81 39.11 41.06
CA ALA A 116 -11.80 39.91 41.77
C ALA A 116 -11.54 39.79 43.27
N ILE A 117 -11.70 40.90 43.98
CA ILE A 117 -11.65 40.94 45.45
C ILE A 117 -13.07 41.20 45.91
N LEU A 118 -13.59 40.32 46.76
CA LEU A 118 -14.96 40.37 47.26
C LEU A 118 -14.90 40.30 48.79
N VAL A 119 -15.76 41.06 49.46
CA VAL A 119 -15.95 40.96 50.91
C VAL A 119 -17.05 39.92 51.17
N PRO A 120 -16.76 38.82 51.90
CA PRO A 120 -17.76 37.80 52.15
C PRO A 120 -18.87 38.32 53.06
N ALA A 121 -20.13 38.06 52.69
CA ALA A 121 -21.31 38.41 53.48
C ALA A 121 -21.69 37.36 54.53
N VAL A 122 -20.99 36.21 54.53
CA VAL A 122 -21.20 35.07 55.42
C VAL A 122 -19.86 34.65 56.03
N PRO A 123 -19.85 33.86 57.13
CA PRO A 123 -18.63 33.34 57.72
C PRO A 123 -17.73 32.62 56.70
N GLU A 124 -16.43 32.52 57.01
CA GLU A 124 -15.43 31.91 56.12
C GLU A 124 -15.79 30.47 55.72
N ALA A 125 -16.23 29.66 56.69
CA ALA A 125 -16.64 28.27 56.46
C ALA A 125 -17.77 28.18 55.42
N ASP A 126 -18.84 28.96 55.60
CA ASP A 126 -19.98 29.00 54.69
C ASP A 126 -19.58 29.54 53.30
N THR A 127 -18.64 30.48 53.25
CA THR A 127 -18.09 31.01 52.00
C THR A 127 -17.37 29.93 51.21
N ILE A 128 -16.52 29.13 51.87
CA ILE A 128 -15.78 28.03 51.25
C ILE A 128 -16.73 26.94 50.74
N GLU A 129 -17.75 26.58 51.53
CA GLU A 129 -18.74 25.58 51.12
C GLU A 129 -19.55 26.04 49.91
N ARG A 130 -20.05 27.28 49.92
CA ARG A 130 -20.78 27.87 48.78
C ARG A 130 -19.92 27.95 47.53
N ALA A 131 -18.66 28.38 47.66
CA ALA A 131 -17.72 28.44 46.55
C ALA A 131 -17.43 27.04 45.97
N ARG A 132 -17.28 26.04 46.84
CA ARG A 132 -17.09 24.64 46.44
C ARG A 132 -18.30 24.10 45.69
N ALA A 133 -19.51 24.36 46.20
CA ALA A 133 -20.76 23.96 45.56
C ALA A 133 -20.93 24.61 44.17
N TYR A 134 -20.64 25.91 44.06
CA TYR A 134 -20.66 26.63 42.78
C TYR A 134 -19.67 26.03 41.77
N LEU A 135 -18.42 25.80 42.20
CA LEU A 135 -17.38 25.20 41.35
C LEU A 135 -17.74 23.78 40.93
N ALA A 136 -18.30 22.97 41.83
CA ALA A 136 -18.76 21.62 41.51
C ALA A 136 -19.90 21.65 40.49
N HIS A 137 -20.86 22.56 40.63
CA HIS A 137 -21.96 22.75 39.66
C HIS A 137 -21.43 23.20 38.29
N ALA A 138 -20.39 24.03 38.26
CA ALA A 138 -19.69 24.43 37.04
C ALA A 138 -18.74 23.34 36.46
N GLY A 139 -18.64 22.17 37.10
CA GLY A 139 -17.85 21.03 36.62
C GLY A 139 -16.35 21.08 36.98
N PHE A 140 -15.96 21.88 37.96
CA PHE A 140 -14.59 21.94 38.47
C PHE A 140 -14.38 20.93 39.60
N ALA A 141 -13.23 20.25 39.58
CA ALA A 141 -12.71 19.57 40.76
C ALA A 141 -11.98 20.59 41.63
N SER A 142 -12.28 20.63 42.93
CA SER A 142 -11.70 21.60 43.86
C SER A 142 -11.04 20.94 45.07
N ARG A 143 -9.98 21.56 45.60
CA ARG A 143 -9.33 21.21 46.87
C ARG A 143 -9.10 22.44 47.71
N VAL A 144 -9.24 22.26 49.02
CA VAL A 144 -8.94 23.28 50.03
C VAL A 144 -7.59 22.95 50.66
N ALA A 145 -6.74 23.96 50.77
CA ALA A 145 -5.48 23.90 51.48
C ALA A 145 -5.35 25.14 52.38
N ASP A 146 -4.88 24.94 53.61
CA ASP A 146 -4.45 26.02 54.47
C ASP A 146 -2.98 26.34 54.13
N ASN A 147 -2.68 27.60 53.81
CA ASN A 147 -1.33 28.05 53.44
C ASN A 147 -0.68 28.91 54.53
N GLY A 148 -1.28 29.03 55.71
CA GLY A 148 -0.80 29.83 56.84
C GLY A 148 -1.02 31.35 56.72
N GLU A 149 -1.32 31.85 55.52
CA GLU A 149 -1.75 33.24 55.25
C GLU A 149 -3.30 33.33 55.14
N GLY A 150 -3.96 32.21 54.85
CA GLY A 150 -5.42 32.06 54.79
C GLY A 150 -5.83 30.73 54.14
N THR A 151 -7.13 30.57 53.88
CA THR A 151 -7.64 29.37 53.21
C THR A 151 -7.59 29.49 51.69
N LEU A 152 -6.87 28.60 51.01
CA LEU A 152 -6.78 28.53 49.55
C LEU A 152 -7.71 27.45 48.99
N LEU A 153 -8.66 27.86 48.13
CA LEU A 153 -9.50 26.96 47.34
C LEU A 153 -8.97 26.88 45.91
N ALA A 154 -8.29 25.78 45.56
CA ALA A 154 -7.79 25.53 44.21
C ALA A 154 -8.79 24.70 43.41
N ALA A 155 -9.21 25.20 42.25
CA ALA A 155 -10.17 24.52 41.38
C ALA A 155 -9.59 24.28 39.97
N ARG A 156 -9.99 23.18 39.33
CA ARG A 156 -9.51 22.80 38.01
C ARG A 156 -10.56 22.04 37.22
N GLN A 157 -10.63 22.33 35.92
CA GLN A 157 -11.42 21.62 34.92
C GLN A 157 -10.55 21.30 33.71
N GLY A 158 -10.94 20.31 32.90
CA GLY A 158 -10.31 20.05 31.60
C GLY A 158 -9.00 19.25 31.62
N SER A 159 -8.69 18.52 32.70
CA SER A 159 -7.48 17.69 32.76
C SER A 159 -7.43 16.58 31.70
N ALA A 160 -8.59 16.09 31.27
CA ALA A 160 -8.72 15.08 30.22
C ALA A 160 -8.23 15.55 28.85
N GLY A 161 -8.22 16.87 28.57
CA GLY A 161 -7.73 17.40 27.28
C GLY A 161 -6.26 17.05 27.00
N ARG A 162 -5.47 16.78 28.05
CA ARG A 162 -4.07 16.36 27.93
C ARG A 162 -3.90 14.93 27.42
N ILE A 163 -4.96 14.11 27.42
CA ILE A 163 -4.95 12.76 26.86
C ILE A 163 -4.75 12.80 25.34
N GLY A 164 -5.17 13.89 24.67
CA GLY A 164 -5.04 14.06 23.22
C GLY A 164 -3.60 13.89 22.70
N TYR A 165 -2.59 14.30 23.49
CA TYR A 165 -1.18 14.05 23.16
C TYR A 165 -0.88 12.56 23.01
N PHE A 166 -1.33 11.72 23.96
CA PHE A 166 -1.09 10.28 23.95
C PHE A 166 -1.85 9.60 22.82
N LEU A 167 -3.08 10.04 22.54
CA LEU A 167 -3.87 9.50 21.43
C LEU A 167 -3.22 9.81 20.07
N ALA A 168 -2.78 11.05 19.85
CA ALA A 168 -2.16 11.45 18.59
C ALA A 168 -0.84 10.70 18.33
N HIS A 169 0.07 10.68 19.32
CA HIS A 169 1.36 10.00 19.16
C HIS A 169 1.19 8.48 19.16
N GLY A 170 0.27 7.94 19.97
CA GLY A 170 -0.06 6.52 19.98
C GLY A 170 -0.63 6.05 18.64
N ALA A 171 -1.47 6.85 17.99
CA ALA A 171 -1.99 6.56 16.66
C ALA A 171 -0.87 6.52 15.61
N ILE A 172 0.07 7.47 15.64
CA ILE A 172 1.24 7.44 14.74
C ILE A 172 2.06 6.16 14.96
N VAL A 173 2.36 5.81 16.21
CA VAL A 173 3.07 4.57 16.55
C VAL A 173 2.32 3.36 16.01
N LEU A 174 1.00 3.28 16.23
CA LEU A 174 0.15 2.18 15.77
C LEU A 174 0.19 2.04 14.25
N ILE A 175 0.02 3.14 13.50
CA ILE A 175 0.07 3.15 12.03
C ILE A 175 1.45 2.71 11.53
N CYS A 176 2.52 3.23 12.11
CA CYS A 176 3.89 2.88 11.71
C CYS A 176 4.24 1.41 12.04
N VAL A 177 3.77 0.89 13.18
CA VAL A 177 3.90 -0.54 13.51
C VAL A 177 3.12 -1.39 12.52
N GLY A 178 1.89 -0.98 12.16
CA GLY A 178 1.13 -1.61 11.09
C GLY A 178 1.92 -1.66 9.78
N GLY A 179 2.51 -0.54 9.35
CA GLY A 179 3.35 -0.48 8.15
C GLY A 179 4.62 -1.34 8.23
N LEU A 180 5.24 -1.47 9.41
CA LEU A 180 6.39 -2.37 9.60
C LEU A 180 6.00 -3.85 9.50
N LEU A 181 4.80 -4.22 9.97
CA LEU A 181 4.28 -5.59 9.93
C LEU A 181 3.71 -5.96 8.55
N ASP A 182 3.02 -5.03 7.89
CA ASP A 182 2.47 -5.19 6.53
C ASP A 182 3.59 -5.22 5.48
N GLY A 183 4.67 -4.46 5.70
CA GLY A 183 5.84 -4.49 4.84
C GLY A 183 6.59 -5.83 4.88
N ASN A 184 7.55 -6.00 3.96
CA ASN A 184 8.35 -7.23 3.87
C ASN A 184 9.35 -7.43 5.03
N LEU A 185 9.20 -6.77 6.20
CA LEU A 185 10.13 -6.92 7.32
C LEU A 185 10.16 -8.36 7.88
N PRO A 186 9.02 -9.03 8.18
CA PRO A 186 9.05 -10.41 8.66
C PRO A 186 9.69 -11.34 7.63
N LEU A 187 9.37 -11.13 6.35
CA LEU A 187 9.94 -11.87 5.24
C LEU A 187 11.46 -11.69 5.12
N ARG A 188 11.94 -10.43 5.19
CA ARG A 188 13.37 -10.11 5.14
C ARG A 188 14.12 -10.68 6.33
N LEU A 189 13.52 -10.67 7.52
CA LEU A 189 14.10 -11.31 8.69
C LEU A 189 14.23 -12.83 8.48
N GLN A 190 13.23 -13.49 7.88
CA GLN A 190 13.32 -14.91 7.55
C GLN A 190 14.38 -15.21 6.48
N VAL A 191 14.50 -14.37 5.45
CA VAL A 191 15.55 -14.49 4.41
C VAL A 191 16.95 -14.21 4.98
N TRP A 192 17.07 -13.30 5.94
CA TRP A 192 18.37 -12.93 6.51
C TRP A 192 18.85 -13.86 7.62
N LEU A 193 17.93 -14.29 8.50
CA LEU A 193 18.23 -15.14 9.67
C LEU A 193 18.04 -16.64 9.40
N GLY A 194 17.36 -17.00 8.30
CA GLY A 194 17.05 -18.39 7.96
C GLY A 194 17.61 -18.81 6.60
N ASP A 195 17.34 -20.06 6.22
CA ASP A 195 17.85 -20.69 4.99
C ASP A 195 16.98 -20.39 3.74
N LYS A 196 16.33 -19.22 3.71
CA LYS A 196 15.43 -18.84 2.60
C LYS A 196 16.14 -17.92 1.61
N HIS A 197 16.13 -18.28 0.34
CA HIS A 197 16.81 -17.56 -0.74
C HIS A 197 15.88 -17.37 -1.93
N THR A 198 16.00 -16.23 -2.61
CA THR A 198 15.27 -15.97 -3.85
C THR A 198 15.76 -16.86 -4.98
N THR A 199 14.87 -17.18 -5.92
CA THR A 199 15.21 -17.86 -7.17
C THR A 199 14.81 -17.03 -8.38
N THR A 200 15.24 -17.42 -9.58
CA THR A 200 14.83 -16.78 -10.83
C THR A 200 13.39 -17.13 -11.19
N GLY A 201 12.64 -16.14 -11.68
CA GLY A 201 11.22 -16.29 -11.99
C GLY A 201 10.89 -17.04 -13.29
N ASN A 202 11.90 -17.41 -14.08
CA ASN A 202 11.70 -18.03 -15.39
C ASN A 202 11.76 -19.56 -15.39
N GLN A 203 11.68 -20.18 -14.20
CA GLN A 203 11.73 -21.63 -14.02
C GLN A 203 10.33 -22.20 -13.87
N LEU A 204 10.16 -23.49 -14.19
CA LEU A 204 8.91 -24.18 -13.88
C LEU A 204 8.72 -24.21 -12.36
N ILE A 205 7.49 -24.00 -11.91
CA ILE A 205 7.18 -23.91 -10.47
C ILE A 205 7.54 -25.21 -9.73
N ALA A 206 7.46 -26.35 -10.42
CA ALA A 206 7.89 -27.65 -9.92
C ALA A 206 9.40 -27.70 -9.58
N ASP A 207 10.22 -26.92 -10.29
CA ASP A 207 11.68 -26.91 -10.16
C ASP A 207 12.17 -25.90 -9.12
N ILE A 208 11.26 -25.10 -8.54
CA ILE A 208 11.61 -24.11 -7.51
C ILE A 208 11.98 -24.82 -6.20
N PRO A 209 13.21 -24.62 -5.67
CA PRO A 209 13.71 -25.32 -4.49
C PRO A 209 12.94 -24.95 -3.21
N GLU A 210 12.98 -25.82 -2.21
CA GLU A 210 12.33 -25.57 -0.91
C GLU A 210 12.90 -24.34 -0.17
N SER A 211 14.14 -23.96 -0.43
CA SER A 211 14.75 -22.72 0.07
C SER A 211 14.04 -21.46 -0.46
N ALA A 212 13.37 -21.55 -1.61
CA ALA A 212 12.58 -20.46 -2.18
C ALA A 212 11.07 -20.57 -1.90
N ARG A 213 10.65 -21.54 -1.07
CA ARG A 213 9.25 -21.75 -0.68
C ARG A 213 9.01 -21.37 0.79
N LEU A 214 8.01 -20.54 1.03
CA LEU A 214 7.54 -20.14 2.35
C LEU A 214 6.31 -20.97 2.71
N GLY A 215 6.28 -21.48 3.94
CA GLY A 215 5.13 -22.22 4.45
C GLY A 215 3.97 -21.29 4.84
N THR A 216 2.83 -21.87 5.21
CA THR A 216 1.60 -21.15 5.59
C THR A 216 1.71 -20.34 6.88
N GLY A 217 2.74 -20.56 7.70
CA GLY A 217 2.96 -19.85 8.98
C GLY A 217 3.58 -18.46 8.85
N ASN A 218 3.62 -17.88 7.66
CA ASN A 218 4.20 -16.56 7.44
C ASN A 218 3.22 -15.46 7.88
N PRO A 219 3.57 -14.58 8.85
CA PRO A 219 2.62 -13.64 9.45
C PRO A 219 2.11 -12.55 8.51
N SER A 220 2.87 -12.20 7.48
CA SER A 220 2.49 -11.20 6.49
C SER A 220 3.22 -11.45 5.17
N PHE A 221 2.50 -11.28 4.07
CA PHE A 221 3.06 -11.28 2.73
C PHE A 221 2.15 -10.54 1.75
N ARG A 222 2.75 -10.08 0.66
CA ARG A 222 2.02 -9.61 -0.52
C ARG A 222 2.63 -10.25 -1.75
N GLY A 223 1.80 -10.91 -2.53
CA GLY A 223 2.21 -11.58 -3.75
C GLY A 223 1.07 -11.65 -4.73
N ASP A 224 1.40 -12.05 -5.95
CA ASP A 224 0.49 -12.15 -7.07
C ASP A 224 0.23 -13.62 -7.41
N VAL A 225 -0.94 -13.87 -7.97
CA VAL A 225 -1.36 -15.20 -8.36
C VAL A 225 -1.97 -15.12 -9.76
N PHE A 226 -1.35 -15.80 -10.72
CA PHE A 226 -1.85 -15.91 -12.08
C PHE A 226 -2.59 -17.24 -12.24
N ILE A 227 -3.91 -17.18 -12.46
CA ILE A 227 -4.77 -18.35 -12.57
C ILE A 227 -5.52 -18.28 -13.90
N PRO A 228 -5.15 -19.09 -14.90
CA PRO A 228 -5.97 -19.23 -16.09
C PRO A 228 -7.33 -19.87 -15.76
N GLU A 229 -8.36 -19.59 -16.56
CA GLU A 229 -9.67 -20.20 -16.38
C GLU A 229 -9.58 -21.74 -16.42
N GLY A 230 -10.29 -22.39 -15.52
CA GLY A 230 -10.27 -23.85 -15.33
C GLY A 230 -9.01 -24.39 -14.65
N ARG A 231 -8.06 -23.53 -14.26
CA ARG A 231 -6.84 -23.94 -13.53
C ARG A 231 -6.97 -23.67 -12.03
N THR A 232 -6.05 -24.25 -11.28
CA THR A 232 -5.98 -24.17 -9.82
C THR A 232 -4.55 -23.89 -9.40
N THR A 233 -4.38 -23.12 -8.34
CA THR A 233 -3.10 -22.87 -7.67
C THR A 233 -3.25 -23.01 -6.16
N SER A 234 -2.12 -23.25 -5.51
CA SER A 234 -2.00 -23.38 -4.05
C SER A 234 -0.87 -22.52 -3.49
N PHE A 235 -0.37 -21.56 -4.28
CA PHE A 235 0.74 -20.70 -3.91
C PHE A 235 0.57 -19.30 -4.52
N ALA A 236 1.21 -18.32 -3.90
CA ALA A 236 1.39 -16.97 -4.42
C ALA A 236 2.85 -16.69 -4.73
N VAL A 237 3.10 -15.87 -5.75
CA VAL A 237 4.44 -15.46 -6.17
C VAL A 237 4.75 -14.11 -5.54
N LEU A 238 5.82 -14.06 -4.75
CA LEU A 238 6.29 -12.83 -4.11
C LEU A 238 7.46 -12.30 -4.93
N GLY A 239 7.22 -11.18 -5.63
CA GLY A 239 8.27 -10.43 -6.31
C GLY A 239 9.16 -9.70 -5.31
N LEU A 240 10.46 -10.00 -5.33
CA LEU A 240 11.51 -9.29 -4.60
C LEU A 240 12.48 -8.66 -5.60
N ALA A 241 13.26 -7.68 -5.15
CA ALA A 241 14.22 -6.98 -6.03
C ALA A 241 15.16 -7.97 -6.75
N ASP A 242 15.61 -9.02 -6.08
CA ASP A 242 16.64 -9.92 -6.59
C ASP A 242 16.08 -11.28 -7.07
N GLY A 243 14.76 -11.42 -7.24
CA GLY A 243 14.12 -12.66 -7.69
C GLY A 243 12.72 -12.88 -7.10
N ILE A 244 12.30 -14.13 -7.00
CA ILE A 244 10.99 -14.50 -6.48
C ILE A 244 11.08 -15.46 -5.29
N LEU A 245 10.05 -15.45 -4.45
CA LEU A 245 9.73 -16.49 -3.48
C LEU A 245 8.31 -17.00 -3.72
N LEU A 246 8.05 -18.27 -3.41
CA LEU A 246 6.71 -18.84 -3.44
C LEU A 246 6.15 -18.90 -2.02
N GLN A 247 4.96 -18.37 -1.82
CA GLN A 247 4.21 -18.50 -0.56
C GLN A 247 3.15 -19.57 -0.71
N GLU A 248 3.25 -20.65 0.05
CA GLU A 248 2.20 -21.65 0.10
C GLU A 248 0.93 -21.10 0.76
N LEU A 249 -0.22 -21.43 0.17
CA LEU A 249 -1.53 -21.08 0.68
C LEU A 249 -2.14 -22.26 1.45
N PRO A 250 -2.92 -22.00 2.51
CA PRO A 250 -3.65 -23.03 3.27
C PRO A 250 -4.87 -23.58 2.50
N PHE A 251 -5.18 -23.01 1.34
CA PHE A 251 -6.27 -23.41 0.46
C PHE A 251 -5.80 -23.43 -1.00
N ASN A 252 -6.54 -24.16 -1.83
CA ASN A 252 -6.43 -24.10 -3.28
C ASN A 252 -7.43 -23.08 -3.82
N VAL A 253 -7.00 -22.22 -4.75
CA VAL A 253 -7.87 -21.29 -5.48
C VAL A 253 -7.94 -21.73 -6.94
N ALA A 254 -9.15 -21.92 -7.44
CA ALA A 254 -9.41 -22.17 -8.85
C ALA A 254 -10.19 -21.00 -9.44
N LEU A 255 -9.84 -20.58 -10.66
CA LEU A 255 -10.63 -19.63 -11.43
C LEU A 255 -11.60 -20.44 -12.29
N ASP A 256 -12.89 -20.37 -11.97
CA ASP A 256 -13.92 -21.04 -12.78
C ASP A 256 -14.27 -20.19 -14.00
N LYS A 257 -14.41 -18.86 -13.82
CA LYS A 257 -14.70 -17.93 -14.92
C LYS A 257 -14.36 -16.48 -14.59
N PHE A 258 -13.84 -15.74 -15.57
CA PHE A 258 -13.66 -14.31 -15.52
C PHE A 258 -14.75 -13.59 -16.35
N HIS A 259 -15.23 -12.47 -15.84
CA HIS A 259 -16.28 -11.67 -16.45
C HIS A 259 -15.81 -10.23 -16.62
N ILE A 260 -16.01 -9.71 -17.83
CA ILE A 260 -15.88 -8.29 -18.13
C ILE A 260 -17.23 -7.80 -18.65
N GLU A 261 -17.90 -6.94 -17.88
CA GLU A 261 -19.08 -6.23 -18.36
C GLU A 261 -18.66 -4.86 -18.89
N HIS A 262 -19.25 -4.43 -20.00
CA HIS A 262 -19.06 -3.11 -20.55
C HIS A 262 -20.38 -2.32 -20.52
N TYR A 263 -20.29 -1.00 -20.43
CA TYR A 263 -21.39 -0.10 -20.73
C TYR A 263 -21.69 -0.10 -22.25
N GLU A 264 -22.82 0.46 -22.66
CA GLU A 264 -23.20 0.57 -24.08
C GLU A 264 -22.17 1.33 -24.93
N ASN A 265 -21.46 2.28 -24.30
CA ASN A 265 -20.35 3.02 -24.91
C ASN A 265 -19.01 2.27 -24.91
N GLY A 266 -19.01 0.95 -24.64
CA GLY A 266 -17.81 0.12 -24.67
C GLY A 266 -16.85 0.32 -23.50
N MET A 267 -17.13 1.20 -22.52
CA MET A 267 -16.28 1.33 -21.35
C MET A 267 -16.46 0.13 -20.39
N PRO A 268 -15.39 -0.44 -19.82
CA PRO A 268 -15.51 -1.48 -18.80
C PRO A 268 -16.29 -0.99 -17.58
N LYS A 269 -17.29 -1.77 -17.17
CA LYS A 269 -18.19 -1.53 -16.05
C LYS A 269 -17.82 -2.38 -14.84
N ARG A 270 -17.49 -3.65 -15.06
CA ARG A 270 -17.27 -4.63 -14.00
C ARG A 270 -16.23 -5.65 -14.43
N PHE A 271 -15.27 -5.91 -13.55
CA PHE A 271 -14.34 -7.03 -13.64
C PHE A 271 -14.63 -7.93 -12.44
N ALA A 272 -15.04 -9.17 -12.72
CA ALA A 272 -15.42 -10.13 -11.70
C ALA A 272 -14.84 -11.50 -12.01
N SER A 273 -14.40 -12.20 -10.97
CA SER A 273 -13.83 -13.55 -11.09
C SER A 273 -14.62 -14.49 -10.20
N ASP A 274 -15.26 -15.49 -10.80
CA ASP A 274 -15.88 -16.59 -10.10
C ASP A 274 -14.79 -17.60 -9.74
N ILE A 275 -14.56 -17.75 -8.44
CA ILE A 275 -13.50 -18.58 -7.89
C ILE A 275 -14.07 -19.69 -7.00
N ARG A 276 -13.40 -20.84 -7.03
CA ARG A 276 -13.57 -21.90 -6.03
C ARG A 276 -12.39 -21.93 -5.11
N VAL A 277 -12.68 -21.84 -3.82
CA VAL A 277 -11.68 -21.98 -2.76
C VAL A 277 -11.90 -23.31 -2.06
N THR A 278 -10.89 -24.18 -2.08
CA THR A 278 -10.89 -25.48 -1.41
C THR A 278 -9.87 -25.49 -0.29
N ASP A 279 -10.34 -25.52 0.95
CA ASP A 279 -9.50 -25.63 2.14
C ASP A 279 -8.71 -26.96 2.11
N ARG A 280 -7.38 -26.89 2.31
CA ARG A 280 -6.50 -28.07 2.25
C ARG A 280 -6.64 -28.96 3.49
N SER A 281 -7.08 -28.41 4.62
CA SER A 281 -7.24 -29.13 5.88
C SER A 281 -8.57 -29.87 5.96
N SER A 282 -9.67 -29.22 5.56
CA SER A 282 -11.01 -29.80 5.63
C SER A 282 -11.49 -30.42 4.32
N GLY A 283 -10.86 -30.08 3.19
CA GLY A 283 -11.31 -30.47 1.85
C GLY A 283 -12.60 -29.77 1.41
N LYS A 284 -13.14 -28.84 2.21
CA LYS A 284 -14.39 -28.14 1.90
C LYS A 284 -14.17 -27.13 0.79
N THR A 285 -14.97 -27.24 -0.28
CA THR A 285 -14.98 -26.27 -1.37
C THR A 285 -16.12 -25.26 -1.19
N THR A 286 -15.81 -23.98 -1.42
CA THR A 286 -16.79 -22.88 -1.46
C THR A 286 -16.62 -22.07 -2.73
N GLN A 287 -17.73 -21.57 -3.27
CA GLN A 287 -17.77 -20.72 -4.46
C GLN A 287 -17.97 -19.26 -4.04
N HIS A 288 -17.21 -18.37 -4.66
CA HIS A 288 -17.26 -16.93 -4.40
C HIS A 288 -17.05 -16.16 -5.69
N THR A 289 -17.54 -14.94 -5.75
CA THR A 289 -17.22 -13.98 -6.81
C THR A 289 -16.42 -12.84 -6.19
N ILE A 290 -15.20 -12.61 -6.68
CA ILE A 290 -14.38 -11.45 -6.30
C ILE A 290 -14.50 -10.38 -7.38
N GLU A 291 -14.52 -9.11 -6.97
CA GLU A 291 -14.60 -7.97 -7.89
C GLU A 291 -13.64 -6.87 -7.48
N VAL A 292 -13.40 -5.91 -8.36
CA VAL A 292 -12.66 -4.70 -8.01
C VAL A 292 -13.35 -4.01 -6.82
N ASN A 293 -12.58 -3.72 -5.76
CA ASN A 293 -13.05 -3.21 -4.47
C ASN A 293 -13.98 -4.13 -3.65
N ARG A 294 -14.17 -5.40 -4.05
CA ARG A 294 -14.88 -6.43 -3.28
C ARG A 294 -14.00 -7.68 -3.14
N PRO A 295 -13.00 -7.64 -2.25
CA PRO A 295 -12.11 -8.77 -2.04
C PRO A 295 -12.78 -9.89 -1.23
N LEU A 296 -12.18 -11.08 -1.29
CA LEU A 296 -12.55 -12.23 -0.46
C LEU A 296 -11.45 -12.50 0.56
N THR A 297 -11.81 -12.65 1.84
CA THR A 297 -10.88 -13.09 2.88
C THR A 297 -11.16 -14.54 3.27
N VAL A 298 -10.14 -15.39 3.18
CA VAL A 298 -10.16 -16.81 3.60
C VAL A 298 -8.92 -17.09 4.43
N ASP A 299 -9.07 -17.71 5.61
CA ASP A 299 -7.96 -18.06 6.52
C ASP A 299 -6.99 -16.90 6.80
N GLY A 300 -7.52 -15.67 6.93
CA GLY A 300 -6.73 -14.45 7.18
C GLY A 300 -6.04 -13.88 5.93
N ILE A 301 -6.13 -14.52 4.78
CA ILE A 301 -5.54 -14.07 3.51
C ILE A 301 -6.64 -13.40 2.67
N THR A 302 -6.36 -12.19 2.19
CA THR A 302 -7.33 -11.43 1.38
C THR A 302 -6.93 -11.44 -0.09
N LEU A 303 -7.82 -11.98 -0.93
CA LEU A 303 -7.68 -12.09 -2.38
C LEU A 303 -8.34 -10.87 -3.04
N TYR A 304 -7.58 -10.15 -3.85
CA TYR A 304 -8.02 -8.99 -4.60
C TYR A 304 -8.00 -9.28 -6.09
N GLN A 305 -9.02 -8.81 -6.81
CA GLN A 305 -8.94 -8.73 -8.27
C GLN A 305 -8.11 -7.50 -8.65
N SER A 306 -6.84 -7.72 -9.02
CA SER A 306 -5.87 -6.66 -9.32
C SER A 306 -5.64 -6.43 -10.82
N SER A 307 -5.60 -7.51 -11.61
CA SER A 307 -5.33 -7.47 -13.05
C SER A 307 -6.05 -8.60 -13.78
N PHE A 308 -5.99 -8.57 -15.11
CA PHE A 308 -6.38 -9.66 -16.00
C PHE A 308 -5.45 -9.64 -17.21
N GLU A 309 -5.15 -10.83 -17.72
CA GLU A 309 -4.35 -11.06 -18.91
C GLU A 309 -4.95 -12.23 -19.68
N ASP A 310 -4.55 -12.40 -20.93
CA ASP A 310 -4.93 -13.59 -21.68
C ASP A 310 -4.21 -14.83 -21.12
N GLY A 311 -4.99 -15.75 -20.54
CA GLY A 311 -4.49 -16.95 -19.87
C GLY A 311 -4.16 -18.12 -20.80
N GLY A 312 -4.00 -17.88 -22.10
CA GLY A 312 -3.74 -18.92 -23.10
C GLY A 312 -4.96 -19.23 -23.98
N SER A 313 -5.57 -18.19 -24.54
CA SER A 313 -6.61 -18.33 -25.56
C SER A 313 -6.10 -19.14 -26.74
N ARG A 314 -6.93 -20.05 -27.23
CA ARG A 314 -6.64 -20.83 -28.44
C ARG A 314 -7.11 -20.04 -29.66
N LEU A 315 -6.18 -19.79 -30.58
CA LEU A 315 -6.42 -19.02 -31.78
C LEU A 315 -6.30 -19.92 -33.01
N THR A 316 -7.23 -19.73 -33.94
CA THR A 316 -7.17 -20.31 -35.29
C THR A 316 -7.12 -19.17 -36.29
N ILE A 317 -5.97 -19.02 -36.97
CA ILE A 317 -5.66 -17.84 -37.77
C ILE A 317 -5.35 -18.25 -39.21
N LYS A 318 -5.92 -17.54 -40.17
CA LYS A 318 -5.66 -17.77 -41.60
C LYS A 318 -4.60 -16.79 -42.08
N ALA A 319 -3.35 -17.26 -42.18
CA ALA A 319 -2.25 -16.45 -42.72
C ALA A 319 -2.45 -16.23 -44.22
N ARG A 320 -2.40 -14.98 -44.69
CA ARG A 320 -2.50 -14.64 -46.12
C ARG A 320 -1.19 -14.03 -46.60
N SER A 321 -0.78 -14.37 -47.82
CA SER A 321 0.37 -13.74 -48.47
C SER A 321 -0.01 -12.37 -49.00
N LEU A 322 0.82 -11.37 -48.71
CA LEU A 322 0.76 -10.05 -49.35
C LEU A 322 1.72 -9.92 -50.55
N LEU A 323 2.49 -10.97 -50.86
CA LEU A 323 3.40 -10.96 -52.01
C LEU A 323 2.64 -10.94 -53.35
N PRO A 324 3.08 -10.13 -54.33
CA PRO A 324 2.48 -10.10 -55.66
C PRO A 324 2.46 -11.49 -56.32
N GLY A 325 1.32 -11.86 -56.93
CA GLY A 325 1.19 -13.13 -57.66
C GLY A 325 0.88 -14.38 -56.82
N ARG A 326 0.72 -14.26 -55.50
CA ARG A 326 0.23 -15.34 -54.61
C ARG A 326 -1.02 -14.90 -53.81
N PRO A 327 -2.16 -14.63 -54.45
CA PRO A 327 -3.39 -14.31 -53.73
C PRO A 327 -3.94 -15.55 -53.03
N GLY A 328 -4.08 -15.51 -51.70
CA GLY A 328 -4.72 -16.61 -50.97
C GLY A 328 -4.33 -16.73 -49.49
N VAL A 329 -5.00 -17.64 -48.78
CA VAL A 329 -4.58 -18.12 -47.46
C VAL A 329 -3.41 -19.08 -47.67
N LEU A 330 -2.23 -18.71 -47.17
CA LEU A 330 -1.03 -19.55 -47.15
C LEU A 330 -1.29 -20.83 -46.36
N ARG A 331 -1.75 -20.67 -45.11
CA ARG A 331 -1.98 -21.74 -44.15
C ARG A 331 -2.87 -21.28 -43.01
N GLU A 332 -3.61 -22.21 -42.42
CA GLU A 332 -4.29 -22.04 -41.15
C GLU A 332 -3.32 -22.40 -40.01
N ILE A 333 -3.13 -21.47 -39.08
CA ILE A 333 -2.24 -21.58 -37.93
C ILE A 333 -3.12 -21.76 -36.70
N GLU A 334 -2.92 -22.87 -36.00
CA GLU A 334 -3.44 -23.06 -34.66
C GLU A 334 -2.33 -22.72 -33.67
N GLY A 335 -2.65 -21.90 -32.68
CA GLY A 335 -1.70 -21.58 -31.62
C GLY A 335 -2.40 -21.13 -30.36
N VAL A 336 -1.60 -21.01 -29.30
CA VAL A 336 -2.05 -20.58 -27.97
C VAL A 336 -1.32 -19.29 -27.65
N VAL A 337 -2.04 -18.31 -27.11
CA VAL A 337 -1.41 -17.09 -26.59
C VAL A 337 -0.42 -17.45 -25.48
N GLY A 338 0.76 -16.84 -25.51
CA GLY A 338 1.91 -17.15 -24.67
C GLY A 338 2.85 -18.24 -25.23
N GLU A 339 2.50 -18.89 -26.34
CA GLU A 339 3.35 -19.90 -26.99
C GLU A 339 3.99 -19.38 -28.28
N SER A 340 5.18 -19.91 -28.59
CA SER A 340 5.90 -19.66 -29.84
C SER A 340 5.74 -20.83 -30.80
N LEU A 341 5.52 -20.54 -32.07
CA LEU A 341 5.39 -21.54 -33.13
C LEU A 341 6.30 -21.22 -34.32
N ALA A 342 6.85 -22.27 -34.94
CA ALA A 342 7.65 -22.11 -36.14
C ALA A 342 6.75 -21.79 -37.36
N PHE A 343 7.02 -20.67 -38.01
CA PHE A 343 6.32 -20.19 -39.20
C PHE A 343 7.31 -20.02 -40.36
N ALA A 344 7.46 -21.06 -41.17
CA ALA A 344 8.32 -21.04 -42.35
C ALA A 344 7.51 -21.26 -43.63
N ASP A 345 7.88 -20.56 -44.70
CA ASP A 345 7.44 -20.83 -46.07
C ASP A 345 8.66 -21.05 -46.95
N ALA A 346 8.92 -22.32 -47.29
CA ALA A 346 10.03 -22.71 -48.16
C ALA A 346 9.91 -22.10 -49.57
N GLY A 347 8.70 -21.80 -50.03
CA GLY A 347 8.45 -21.16 -51.33
C GLY A 347 8.68 -19.66 -51.34
N ALA A 348 8.74 -19.00 -50.18
CA ALA A 348 8.99 -17.56 -50.04
C ALA A 348 10.34 -17.24 -49.37
N GLY A 349 11.10 -18.28 -48.98
CA GLY A 349 12.48 -18.14 -48.50
C GLY A 349 12.60 -17.57 -47.09
N PHE A 350 11.54 -17.63 -46.27
CA PHE A 350 11.57 -17.16 -44.89
C PHE A 350 11.26 -18.26 -43.89
N ALA A 351 11.90 -18.14 -42.73
CA ALA A 351 11.65 -18.95 -41.54
C ALA A 351 11.58 -18.00 -40.34
N TYR A 352 10.37 -17.81 -39.82
CA TYR A 352 10.07 -16.98 -38.67
C TYR A 352 9.61 -17.84 -37.49
N THR A 353 9.71 -17.27 -36.29
CA THR A 353 8.99 -17.75 -35.12
C THR A 353 7.87 -16.75 -34.88
N LEU A 354 6.64 -17.24 -34.81
CA LEU A 354 5.45 -16.44 -34.49
C LEU A 354 5.15 -16.62 -33.01
N GLU A 355 4.94 -15.52 -32.28
CA GLU A 355 4.72 -15.55 -30.83
C GLU A 355 3.43 -14.81 -30.51
N PHE A 356 2.36 -15.55 -30.27
CA PHE A 356 1.10 -14.92 -29.86
C PHE A 356 1.25 -14.36 -28.45
N THR A 357 1.13 -13.05 -28.29
CA THR A 357 1.39 -12.37 -27.01
C THR A 357 0.12 -11.96 -26.28
N ASP A 358 -0.96 -11.63 -27.00
CA ASP A 358 -2.22 -11.20 -26.39
C ASP A 358 -3.41 -11.43 -27.34
N PHE A 359 -4.59 -11.64 -26.77
CA PHE A 359 -5.86 -11.69 -27.50
C PHE A 359 -6.92 -10.86 -26.78
N LYS A 360 -7.62 -10.02 -27.56
CA LYS A 360 -8.73 -9.20 -27.10
C LYS A 360 -9.97 -9.55 -27.90
N ALA A 361 -10.96 -10.14 -27.23
CA ALA A 361 -12.26 -10.42 -27.85
C ALA A 361 -13.02 -9.13 -28.23
N PHE A 362 -12.81 -8.05 -27.46
CA PHE A 362 -13.40 -6.73 -27.68
C PHE A 362 -12.29 -5.70 -27.83
N ASN A 363 -12.19 -5.06 -28.99
CA ASN A 363 -11.26 -3.97 -29.22
C ASN A 363 -12.03 -2.66 -29.37
N VAL A 364 -12.06 -1.85 -28.31
CA VAL A 364 -12.81 -0.59 -28.28
C VAL A 364 -11.88 0.56 -28.60
N GLU A 365 -12.07 1.18 -29.75
CA GLU A 365 -11.26 2.31 -30.24
C GLU A 365 -12.12 3.59 -30.34
N ASP A 366 -11.49 4.75 -30.18
CA ASP A 366 -12.13 6.05 -30.45
C ASP A 366 -12.07 6.30 -31.97
N MET A 367 -13.25 6.39 -32.60
CA MET A 367 -13.35 6.49 -34.05
C MET A 367 -13.13 7.93 -34.58
N ARG A 368 -12.88 8.91 -33.71
CA ARG A 368 -12.61 10.30 -34.11
C ARG A 368 -11.18 10.42 -34.65
N GLY A 369 -11.04 10.21 -35.96
CA GLY A 369 -9.79 10.37 -36.70
C GLY A 369 -9.65 9.50 -37.95
N SER A 370 -10.56 8.55 -38.19
CA SER A 370 -10.46 7.64 -39.34
C SER A 370 -11.13 8.15 -40.63
N GLU A 371 -11.84 9.29 -40.60
CA GLU A 371 -12.38 9.96 -41.79
C GLU A 371 -11.36 10.96 -42.36
N GLY A 372 -10.25 10.46 -42.87
CA GLY A 372 -9.22 11.29 -43.50
C GLY A 372 -8.07 10.44 -43.99
N GLY A 373 -8.12 10.04 -45.26
CA GLY A 373 -7.03 9.33 -45.91
C GLY A 373 -5.78 10.21 -46.02
N GLN A 374 -4.93 10.18 -45.01
CA GLN A 374 -3.51 10.49 -45.12
C GLN A 374 -2.82 9.91 -43.88
N GLY A 375 -1.86 9.02 -44.11
CA GLY A 375 -0.98 8.56 -43.03
C GLY A 375 -0.24 9.77 -42.47
N ASP A 376 -0.35 10.00 -41.18
CA ASP A 376 0.46 10.99 -40.50
C ASP A 376 0.92 10.46 -39.15
N ASP A 377 2.24 10.25 -39.10
CA ASP A 377 3.04 10.26 -37.89
C ASP A 377 2.89 11.63 -37.21
N ALA A 378 2.04 11.72 -36.19
CA ALA A 378 2.02 12.85 -35.25
C ALA A 378 1.79 12.37 -33.81
N PRO A 379 2.38 13.05 -32.81
CA PRO A 379 2.99 12.38 -31.68
C PRO A 379 1.97 11.94 -30.62
N ARG A 380 1.99 10.63 -30.30
CA ARG A 380 1.31 9.95 -29.18
C ARG A 380 1.69 10.47 -27.77
N GLY A 381 2.30 11.66 -27.67
CA GLY A 381 2.89 12.22 -26.45
C GLY A 381 1.92 13.01 -25.58
N MET A 382 0.98 13.76 -26.15
CA MET A 382 0.05 14.60 -25.37
C MET A 382 -1.07 13.77 -24.71
N ASP A 383 -1.50 12.69 -25.35
CA ASP A 383 -2.54 11.80 -24.82
C ASP A 383 -2.04 10.95 -23.63
N LYS A 384 -0.73 10.65 -23.60
CA LYS A 384 -0.06 10.04 -22.45
C LYS A 384 0.03 10.99 -21.25
N LEU A 385 0.17 12.30 -21.48
CA LEU A 385 0.30 13.28 -20.40
C LEU A 385 -1.02 13.44 -19.61
N GLN A 386 -2.15 13.31 -20.29
CA GLN A 386 -3.48 13.41 -19.66
C GLN A 386 -3.84 12.17 -18.82
N ARG A 387 -3.30 10.98 -19.17
CA ARG A 387 -3.38 9.77 -18.33
C ARG A 387 -2.59 9.88 -17.02
N HIS A 388 -1.61 10.79 -16.93
CA HIS A 388 -0.77 11.02 -15.75
C HIS A 388 -1.27 12.12 -14.83
N LEU A 389 -2.31 12.87 -15.22
CA LEU A 389 -2.95 13.86 -14.36
C LEU A 389 -4.20 13.23 -13.75
N GLY A 390 -4.24 13.18 -12.41
CA GLY A 390 -5.30 12.52 -11.64
C GLY A 390 -6.72 12.98 -12.00
N SER A 391 -7.70 12.25 -11.45
CA SER A 391 -9.15 12.27 -11.69
C SER A 391 -9.91 13.63 -11.65
N GLY A 392 -9.22 14.77 -11.58
CA GLY A 392 -9.79 16.12 -11.47
C GLY A 392 -10.06 16.86 -12.79
N ALA A 393 -9.65 16.34 -13.95
CA ALA A 393 -9.95 16.97 -15.24
C ALA A 393 -10.99 16.15 -16.01
N LYS A 394 -12.25 16.15 -15.54
CA LYS A 394 -13.38 15.70 -16.35
C LYS A 394 -13.72 16.78 -17.38
N GLY A 395 -13.04 16.76 -18.52
CA GLY A 395 -13.68 17.12 -19.78
C GLY A 395 -14.56 15.93 -20.16
N ALA A 396 -15.87 16.06 -20.01
CA ALA A 396 -16.82 15.17 -20.65
C ALA A 396 -16.79 15.46 -22.17
N GLU A 397 -15.70 15.07 -22.82
CA GLU A 397 -15.67 15.03 -24.28
C GLU A 397 -16.32 13.71 -24.70
N ASP A 398 -17.38 13.82 -25.49
CA ASP A 398 -18.17 12.72 -26.01
C ASP A 398 -17.29 11.84 -26.91
N ARG A 399 -16.84 10.70 -26.39
CA ARG A 399 -15.96 9.75 -27.11
C ARG A 399 -16.82 8.81 -27.96
N ASP A 400 -16.59 8.74 -29.28
CA ASP A 400 -17.24 7.75 -30.17
C ASP A 400 -16.47 6.42 -30.09
N MET A 401 -16.63 5.77 -28.94
CA MET A 401 -16.01 4.48 -28.64
C MET A 401 -16.79 3.36 -29.33
N ARG A 402 -16.15 2.63 -30.25
CA ARG A 402 -16.76 1.48 -30.92
C ARG A 402 -15.90 0.24 -30.80
N ASN A 403 -16.55 -0.89 -30.52
CA ASN A 403 -15.90 -2.18 -30.64
C ASN A 403 -15.70 -2.52 -32.14
N ILE A 404 -14.46 -2.55 -32.59
CA ILE A 404 -14.10 -2.88 -33.98
C ILE A 404 -13.89 -4.38 -34.21
N GLY A 405 -14.21 -5.21 -33.21
CA GLY A 405 -14.09 -6.66 -33.27
C GLY A 405 -12.87 -7.20 -32.52
N PRO A 406 -12.59 -8.51 -32.62
CA PRO A 406 -11.47 -9.12 -31.93
C PRO A 406 -10.13 -8.69 -32.54
N SER A 407 -9.11 -8.55 -31.70
CA SER A 407 -7.73 -8.31 -32.10
C SER A 407 -6.77 -9.24 -31.36
N PHE A 408 -5.59 -9.46 -31.94
CA PHE A 408 -4.52 -10.25 -31.34
C PHE A 408 -3.16 -9.62 -31.65
N THR A 409 -2.18 -9.88 -30.80
CA THR A 409 -0.79 -9.44 -30.97
C THR A 409 0.08 -10.68 -31.15
N PHE A 410 1.05 -10.64 -32.08
CA PHE A 410 1.82 -11.81 -32.53
C PHE A 410 3.27 -11.49 -32.88
#